data_AF-A0A0D6Q4N2-F1
#
_entry.id   AF-A0A0D6Q4N2-F1
#
_cell.length_a   1.000
_cell.length_b   1.000
_cell.length_c   1.000
_cell.angle_alpha   90.00
_cell.angle_beta   90.00
_cell.angle_gamma   90.00
#
_symmetry.space_group_name_H-M   'P 1'
#
loop_
_entity.id
_entity.type
_entity.pdbx_description
1 polymer ?
#
loop_
_entity_poly.entity_id
_entity_poly.type
_entity_poly.pdbx_seq_one_letter_code
_entity_poly.pdbx_strand_id
1 'polypeptide(L)' 'MLVAGPGGYGLASLGGMALGLWLPLSRADGAMAGTLCGLLLWPVVFIAAFGVSSLRRLVLGAGACIGVFALMVFVAGWRP' A
#
# COMPACT_ATOMS: atom_id res chain seq x y z
N MET A 1 -0.80 12.29 11.94
CA MET A 1 -0.81 12.91 10.60
C MET A 1 0.18 12.26 9.62
N LEU A 2 1.46 12.06 9.97
CA LEU A 2 2.47 11.43 9.08
C LEU A 2 2.04 10.08 8.49
N VAL A 3 1.39 9.20 9.26
CA VAL A 3 0.94 7.88 8.74
C VAL A 3 -0.26 7.99 7.81
N ALA A 4 -1.19 8.90 8.08
CA ALA A 4 -2.41 9.07 7.27
C ALA A 4 -2.15 9.82 5.95
N GLY A 5 -1.15 10.70 5.92
CA GLY A 5 -0.71 11.40 4.71
C GLY A 5 0.29 10.56 3.91
N PRO A 6 1.60 10.82 4.03
CA PRO A 6 2.62 10.15 3.22
C PRO A 6 2.69 8.63 3.41
N GLY A 7 2.47 8.12 4.64
CA GLY A 7 2.47 6.67 4.89
C GLY A 7 1.35 5.92 4.17
N GLY A 8 0.13 6.46 4.21
CA GLY A 8 -1.05 5.90 3.56
C GLY A 8 -0.94 5.92 2.04
N TYR A 9 -0.41 7.01 1.47
CA TYR A 9 -0.14 7.11 0.03
C TYR A 9 0.91 6.08 -0.42
N GLY A 10 1.99 5.92 0.35
CA GLY A 10 3.02 4.91 0.06
C GLY A 10 2.48 3.48 0.09
N LEU A 11 1.60 3.17 1.06
CA LEU A 11 0.93 1.87 1.13
C LEU A 11 -0.01 1.62 -0.04
N ALA A 12 -0.80 2.64 -0.39
CA ALA A 12 -1.74 2.56 -1.51
C ALA A 12 -1.03 2.34 -2.85
N SER A 13 0.07 3.07 -3.09
CA SER A 13 0.85 2.95 -4.33
C SER A 13 1.59 1.61 -4.43
N LEU A 14 2.28 1.19 -3.36
CA LEU A 14 3.01 -0.08 -3.34
C LEU A 14 2.07 -1.28 -3.38
N GLY A 15 0.93 -1.23 -2.68
CA GLY A 15 -0.09 -2.27 -2.74
C GLY A 15 -0.70 -2.40 -4.14
N GLY A 16 -0.98 -1.27 -4.79
CA GLY A 16 -1.46 -1.26 -6.18
C GLY A 16 -0.43 -1.80 -7.18
N MET A 17 0.83 -1.42 -7.04
CA MET A 17 1.94 -1.96 -7.85
C MET A 17 2.11 -3.46 -7.63
N ALA A 18 2.07 -3.93 -6.38
CA ALA A 18 2.19 -5.35 -6.07
C ALA A 18 1.08 -6.16 -6.77
N LEU A 19 -0.17 -5.71 -6.69
CA LEU A 19 -1.28 -6.37 -7.40
C LEU A 19 -1.12 -6.36 -8.92
N GLY A 20 -0.75 -5.21 -9.49
CA GLY A 20 -0.59 -5.06 -10.93
C GLY A 20 0.54 -5.90 -11.52
N LEU A 21 1.59 -6.19 -10.74
CA LEU A 21 2.73 -6.98 -11.17
C LEU A 21 2.55 -8.49 -10.95
N TRP A 22 1.82 -8.88 -9.90
CA TRP A 22 1.64 -10.29 -9.56
C TRP A 22 0.45 -10.95 -10.27
N LEU A 23 -0.56 -10.18 -10.70
CA LEU A 23 -1.70 -10.72 -11.40
C LEU A 23 -1.45 -10.73 -12.92
N PRO A 24 -1.81 -11.81 -13.65
CA PRO A 24 -1.65 -11.91 -15.10
C PRO A 24 -2.75 -11.12 -15.83
N LEU A 25 -2.87 -9.82 -15.54
CA LEU A 25 -3.88 -8.92 -16.07
C LEU A 25 -3.36 -8.18 -17.30
N SER A 26 -4.29 -7.73 -18.15
CA SER A 26 -3.95 -6.73 -19.16
C SER A 26 -3.44 -5.45 -18.46
N ARG A 27 -2.66 -4.60 -19.16
CA ARG A 27 -2.16 -3.35 -18.55
C ARG A 27 -3.28 -2.45 -18.04
N ALA A 28 -4.40 -2.39 -18.76
CA ALA A 28 -5.56 -1.58 -18.38
C ALA A 28 -6.22 -2.14 -17.11
N ASP A 29 -6.41 -3.45 -17.06
CA ASP A 29 -7.01 -4.12 -15.89
C ASP A 29 -6.09 -4.05 -14.67
N GLY A 30 -4.78 -4.17 -14.85
CA GLY A 30 -3.78 -4.00 -13.80
C GLY A 30 -3.76 -2.59 -13.22
N ALA A 31 -3.87 -1.55 -14.08
CA ALA A 31 -3.97 -0.17 -13.62
C ALA A 31 -5.28 0.10 -12.86
N MET A 32 -6.40 -0.46 -13.32
CA MET A 32 -7.68 -0.37 -12.62
C MET A 32 -7.64 -1.09 -11.27
N ALA A 33 -7.12 -2.32 -11.23
CA ALA A 33 -6.97 -3.10 -10.00
C ALA A 33 -6.05 -2.38 -8.99
N GLY A 34 -4.93 -1.82 -9.46
CA GLY A 34 -4.02 -1.03 -8.63
C GLY A 34 -4.68 0.22 -8.06
N THR A 35 -5.47 0.92 -8.88
CA THR A 35 -6.22 2.11 -8.46
C THR A 35 -7.29 1.77 -7.42
N LEU A 36 -8.08 0.71 -7.65
CA LEU A 36 -9.08 0.23 -6.70
C LEU A 36 -8.44 -0.21 -5.39
N CYS A 37 -7.31 -0.91 -5.45
CA CYS A 37 -6.56 -1.30 -4.26
C CYS A 37 -6.08 -0.08 -3.47
N GLY A 38 -5.50 0.92 -4.14
CA GLY A 38 -5.07 2.16 -3.50
C GLY A 38 -6.22 2.93 -2.84
N LEU A 39 -7.37 3.01 -3.53
CA LEU A 39 -8.59 3.62 -3.02
C LEU A 39 -9.17 2.90 -1.80
N LEU A 40 -8.96 1.59 -1.66
CA LEU A 40 -9.39 0.81 -0.50
C LEU A 40 -8.37 0.89 0.65
N LEU A 41 -7.08 0.79 0.35
CA LEU A 41 -6.01 0.81 1.34
C LEU A 41 -5.93 2.15 2.06
N TRP A 42 -6.07 3.27 1.36
CA TRP A 42 -5.90 4.60 1.95
C TRP A 42 -6.93 4.90 3.06
N PRO A 43 -8.25 4.71 2.88
CA PRO A 43 -9.24 4.86 3.95
C PRO A 43 -9.01 3.92 5.12
N VAL A 44 -8.59 2.67 4.87
CA VAL A 44 -8.31 1.70 5.94
C VAL A 44 -7.14 2.19 6.81
N VAL A 45 -6.06 2.66 6.19
CA VAL A 45 -4.91 3.24 6.90
C VAL A 45 -5.31 4.51 7.64
N PHE A 46 -6.16 5.34 7.03
CA PHE A 46 -6.68 6.55 7.65
C PHE A 46 -7.51 6.23 8.90
N ILE A 47 -8.48 5.31 8.81
CA ILE A 47 -9.32 4.88 9.95
C ILE A 47 -8.45 4.27 11.06
N ALA A 48 -7.50 3.40 10.70
CA ALA A 48 -6.56 2.82 11.66
C ALA A 48 -5.73 3.89 12.38
N ALA A 49 -5.38 4.98 11.69
CA ALA A 49 -4.63 6.08 12.31
C ALA A 49 -5.41 6.81 13.43
N PHE A 50 -6.74 6.77 13.41
CA PHE A 50 -7.59 7.30 14.49
C PHE A 50 -8.01 6.23 15.50
N GLY A 51 -8.09 4.96 15.09
CA GLY A 51 -8.48 3.85 15.97
C GLY A 51 -7.36 3.30 16.86
N VAL A 52 -6.09 3.53 16.50
CA VAL A 52 -4.94 3.01 17.26
C VAL A 52 -4.46 4.03 18.29
N SER A 53 -4.58 3.68 19.57
CA SER A 53 -4.19 4.54 20.70
C SER A 53 -2.69 4.80 20.86
N SER A 54 -1.84 4.04 20.17
CA SER A 54 -0.38 4.17 20.23
C SER A 54 0.22 4.51 18.86
N LEU A 55 0.78 5.71 18.74
CA LEU A 55 1.49 6.15 17.55
C LEU A 55 2.61 5.18 17.15
N ARG A 56 3.31 4.60 18.13
CA ARG A 56 4.38 3.63 17.88
C ARG A 56 3.86 2.37 17.20
N ARG A 57 2.72 1.82 17.66
CA ARG A 57 2.09 0.64 17.04
C ARG A 57 1.63 0.95 15.62
N LEU A 58 1.06 2.14 15.43
CA LEU A 58 0.61 2.60 14.11
C LEU A 58 1.78 2.72 13.12
N VAL A 59 2.87 3.35 13.52
CA VAL A 59 4.07 3.53 12.67
C VAL A 59 4.73 2.19 12.36
N LEU A 60 4.86 1.29 13.34
CA LEU A 60 5.43 -0.05 13.11
C LEU A 60 4.55 -0.87 12.17
N GLY A 61 3.23 -0.85 12.36
CA GLY A 61 2.29 -1.56 11.48
C GLY A 61 2.35 -1.03 10.04
N ALA A 62 2.28 0.30 9.87
CA ALA A 62 2.38 0.90 8.55
C ALA A 62 3.74 0.63 7.87
N GLY A 63 4.83 0.77 8.63
CA GLY A 63 6.18 0.47 8.13
C GLY A 63 6.37 -0.99 7.73
N ALA A 64 5.81 -1.93 8.50
CA ALA A 64 5.82 -3.35 8.16
C ALA A 64 5.06 -3.62 6.86
N CYS A 65 3.85 -3.05 6.69
CA CYS A 65 3.08 -3.18 5.46
C CYS A 65 3.80 -2.56 4.26
N ILE A 66 4.46 -1.41 4.41
CA ILE A 66 5.29 -0.79 3.36
C ILE A 66 6.41 -1.73 2.97
N GLY A 67 7.13 -2.29 3.96
CA GLY A 67 8.22 -3.24 3.71
C GLY A 67 7.76 -4.49 2.97
N VAL A 68 6.61 -5.05 3.34
CA VAL A 68 6.03 -6.22 2.65
C VAL A 68 5.67 -5.89 1.20
N PHE A 69 4.96 -4.79 0.94
CA PHE A 69 4.59 -4.45 -0.43
C PHE A 69 5.81 -4.07 -1.27
N ALA A 70 6.78 -3.35 -0.71
CA ALA A 70 8.03 -3.06 -1.40
C ALA A 70 8.75 -4.36 -1.79
N LEU A 71 8.87 -5.31 -0.88
CA LEU A 71 9.48 -6.62 -1.15
C LEU A 71 8.72 -7.35 -2.27
N MET A 72 7.39 -7.39 -2.22
CA MET A 72 6.56 -8.02 -3.25
C MET A 72 6.78 -7.39 -4.63
N VAL A 73 6.86 -6.07 -4.70
CA VAL A 73 7.12 -5.32 -5.95
C VAL A 73 8.50 -5.65 -6.50
N PHE A 74 9.54 -5.69 -5.66
CA PHE A 74 10.89 -6.08 -6.07
C PHE A 74 10.97 -7.55 -6.54
N VAL A 75 10.33 -8.47 -5.82
CA VAL A 75 10.31 -9.90 -6.21
C VAL A 75 9.56 -10.10 -7.53
N ALA A 76 8.55 -9.29 -7.82
CA ALA A 76 7.86 -9.31 -9.11
C ALA A 76 8.69 -8.76 -10.28
N GLY A 77 9.91 -8.29 -10.03
CA GLY A 77 10.83 -7.81 -11.06
C GLY A 77 10.75 -6.32 -11.35
N TRP A 78 10.06 -5.53 -10.52
CA TRP A 78 10.10 -4.08 -10.64
C TRP A 78 11.51 -3.56 -10.37
N ARG A 79 11.96 -2.63 -11.23
CA ARG A 79 13.25 -1.95 -11.13
C ARG A 79 13.00 -0.44 -11.20
N PRO A 80 13.64 0.36 -10.34
CA PRO A 80 13.48 1.82 -10.32
C PRO A 80 14.04 2.48 -11.58
#